data_AF-A0A6G6WGY9-F1
#
_entry.id   AF-A0A6G6WGY9-F1
#
_cell.length_a   1.000
_cell.length_b   1.000
_cell.length_c   1.000
_cell.angle_alpha   90.00
_cell.angle_beta   90.00
_cell.angle_gamma   90.00
#
_symmetry.space_group_name_H-M   'P 1'
#
loop_
_entity.id
_entity.type
_entity.pdbx_description
1 polymer ?
#
loop_
_entity_poly.entity_id
_entity_poly.type
_entity_poly.pdbx_seq_one_letter_code
_entity_poly.pdbx_strand_id
1 'polypeptide(L)'
;MNAADAHTLVQSLGIDVVVATHVISVRDGRGGFADLNDLVKAAGLQPHEMVRFRNTVVFGPRSSQSRQPPTAHPDTRTERPSGGRIVDI
;
A
#
# COMPACT_ATOMS: atom_id res chain seq x y z
N MET A 1 10.98 3.64 1.76
CA MET A 1 10.22 4.39 0.73
C MET A 1 8.71 4.35 0.91
N ASN A 2 8.08 3.19 0.77
CA ASN A 2 6.60 3.11 0.78
C ASN A 2 5.94 3.46 2.12
N ALA A 3 6.69 3.44 3.22
CA ALA A 3 6.25 3.87 4.56
C ALA A 3 6.97 5.13 5.08
N ALA A 4 7.72 5.85 4.24
CA ALA A 4 8.48 7.03 4.69
C ALA A 4 7.59 8.29 4.75
N ASP A 5 7.73 9.08 5.82
CA ASP A 5 7.11 10.39 5.98
C ASP A 5 7.86 11.51 5.23
N ALA A 6 7.24 12.67 5.09
CA ALA A 6 7.78 13.82 4.35
C ALA A 6 9.16 14.24 4.84
N HIS A 7 9.36 14.35 6.16
CA HIS A 7 10.67 14.68 6.74
C HIS A 7 11.74 13.65 6.40
N THR A 8 11.39 12.37 6.44
CA THR A 8 12.30 11.27 6.10
C THR A 8 12.68 11.32 4.62
N LEU A 9 11.75 11.67 3.73
CA LEU A 9 12.01 11.86 2.30
C LEU A 9 12.94 13.06 2.04
N VAL A 10 12.70 14.19 2.69
CA VAL A 10 13.56 15.38 2.60
C VAL A 10 14.99 15.06 3.06
N GLN A 11 15.15 14.40 4.22
CA GLN A 11 16.48 14.06 4.74
C GLN A 11 17.19 12.98 3.93
N SER A 12 16.48 11.96 3.47
CA SER A 12 17.10 10.81 2.79
C SER A 12 17.43 11.08 1.32
N LEU A 13 16.66 11.96 0.66
CA LEU A 13 16.83 12.27 -0.76
C LEU A 13 17.37 13.69 -0.98
N GLY A 14 17.46 14.52 0.07
CA GLY A 14 17.84 15.92 -0.10
C GLY A 14 16.88 16.69 -1.01
N ILE A 15 15.62 16.25 -1.10
CA ILE A 15 14.58 16.90 -1.92
C ILE A 15 13.85 17.95 -1.09
N ASP A 16 13.24 18.91 -1.78
CA ASP A 16 12.44 19.94 -1.13
C ASP A 16 11.16 19.35 -0.49
N VAL A 17 10.65 20.01 0.56
CA VAL A 17 9.42 19.63 1.25
C VAL A 17 8.19 19.63 0.33
N VAL A 18 8.16 20.53 -0.66
CA VAL A 18 7.09 20.58 -1.67
C VAL A 18 7.13 19.32 -2.53
N VAL A 19 8.31 18.89 -2.94
CA VAL A 19 8.51 17.67 -3.73
C VAL A 19 8.16 16.44 -2.89
N ALA A 20 8.59 16.39 -1.62
CA ALA A 20 8.26 15.30 -0.72
C ALA A 20 6.74 15.16 -0.49
N THR A 21 6.03 16.29 -0.36
CA THR A 21 4.56 16.30 -0.22
C THR A 21 3.89 15.76 -1.47
N HIS A 22 4.36 16.17 -2.65
CA HIS A 22 3.83 15.68 -3.92
C HIS A 22 4.07 14.17 -4.11
N VAL A 23 5.24 13.68 -3.74
CA VAL A 23 5.58 12.24 -3.75
C VAL A 23 4.61 11.45 -2.86
N ILE A 24 4.24 11.97 -1.69
CA ILE A 24 3.25 11.31 -0.81
C ILE A 24 1.87 11.27 -1.46
N SER A 25 1.42 12.36 -2.09
CA SER A 25 0.14 12.37 -2.82
C SER A 25 0.11 11.37 -3.98
N VAL A 26 1.21 11.25 -4.74
CA VAL A 26 1.30 10.27 -5.83
C VAL A 26 1.31 8.84 -5.27
N ARG A 27 2.00 8.61 -4.15
CA ARG A 27 2.02 7.30 -3.46
C ARG A 27 0.63 6.89 -3.01
N ASP A 28 -0.12 7.81 -2.41
CA ASP A 28 -1.47 7.57 -1.89
C ASP A 28 -2.43 7.19 -3.03
N GLY A 29 -2.41 7.93 -4.13
CA GLY A 29 -3.25 7.65 -5.30
C GLY A 29 -2.89 6.38 -6.08
N ARG A 30 -1.64 5.91 -6.01
CA ARG A 30 -1.16 4.70 -6.72
C ARG A 30 -1.02 3.45 -5.84
N GLY A 31 -1.09 3.60 -4.51
CA GLY A 31 -0.84 2.51 -3.56
C GLY A 31 0.64 2.15 -3.35
N GLY A 32 1.58 3.06 -3.67
CA GLY A 32 3.02 2.82 -3.52
C GLY A 32 3.85 3.06 -4.78
N PHE A 33 5.17 3.10 -4.61
CA PHE A 33 6.15 3.06 -5.69
C PHE A 33 6.71 1.65 -5.84
N ALA A 34 6.72 1.14 -7.07
CA ALA A 34 7.33 -0.15 -7.40
C ALA A 34 8.85 -0.05 -7.50
N ASP A 35 9.35 1.03 -8.11
CA ASP A 35 10.75 1.20 -8.46
C ASP A 35 11.19 2.67 -8.37
N LEU A 36 12.51 2.87 -8.39
CA LEU A 36 13.13 4.19 -8.35
C LEU A 36 12.70 5.11 -9.50
N ASN A 37 12.45 4.54 -10.67
CA ASN A 37 11.97 5.29 -11.83
C ASN A 37 10.59 5.92 -11.58
N ASP A 38 9.69 5.23 -10.88
CA ASP A 38 8.36 5.78 -10.58
C ASP A 38 8.46 6.91 -9.56
N LEU A 39 9.34 6.77 -8.56
CA LEU A 39 9.65 7.82 -7.60
C LEU A 39 10.26 9.06 -8.28
N VAL A 40 11.24 8.89 -9.16
CA VAL A 40 11.91 10.00 -9.87
C VAL A 40 10.90 10.77 -10.73
N LYS A 41 10.01 10.06 -11.42
CA LYS A 41 8.91 10.68 -12.17
C LYS A 41 7.95 11.45 -11.27
N ALA A 42 7.56 10.87 -10.14
CA ALA A 42 6.67 11.51 -9.17
C ALA A 42 7.32 12.72 -8.49
N ALA A 43 8.63 12.67 -8.24
CA ALA A 43 9.38 13.77 -7.64
C ALA A 43 9.78 14.86 -8.66
N GLY A 44 9.50 14.66 -9.95
CA GLY A 44 9.94 15.58 -11.02
C GLY A 44 11.47 15.68 -11.14
N LEU A 45 12.19 14.65 -10.68
CA LEU A 45 13.65 14.64 -10.64
C LEU A 45 14.22 14.22 -12.00
N GLN A 46 15.43 14.69 -12.28
CA GLN A 46 16.12 14.31 -13.52
C GLN A 46 16.69 12.89 -13.44
N PRO A 47 16.81 12.17 -14.57
CA PRO A 47 17.32 10.79 -14.58
C PRO A 47 18.74 10.63 -14.02
N HIS A 48 19.58 11.66 -14.12
CA HIS A 48 20.94 11.62 -13.58
C HIS A 48 20.97 11.67 -12.05
N GLU A 49 19.99 12.34 -11.42
CA GLU A 49 19.84 12.37 -9.96
C GLU A 49 19.46 10.98 -9.41
N MET A 50 18.81 10.15 -10.22
CA MET A 50 18.49 8.75 -9.89
C MET A 50 19.73 7.94 -9.46
N VAL A 51 20.89 8.22 -10.06
CA VAL A 51 22.14 7.52 -9.76
C VAL A 51 22.61 7.80 -8.34
N ARG A 52 22.30 8.97 -7.79
CA ARG A 52 22.63 9.36 -6.41
C ARG A 52 21.78 8.60 -5.39
N PHE A 53 20.54 8.28 -5.76
CA PHE A 53 19.57 7.67 -4.86
C PHE A 53 19.58 6.14 -4.89
N ARG A 54 20.09 5.52 -5.96
CA ARG A 54 20.08 4.05 -6.13
C ARG A 54 20.72 3.27 -4.98
N ASN A 55 21.66 3.88 -4.27
CA ASN A 55 22.42 3.22 -3.20
C ASN A 55 21.89 3.55 -1.80
N THR A 56 20.96 4.49 -1.70
CA THR A 56 20.44 5.04 -0.43
C THR A 56 18.95 4.71 -0.25
N VAL A 57 18.28 4.34 -1.34
CA VAL A 57 16.83 4.15 -1.38
C VAL A 57 16.49 2.68 -1.55
N VAL A 58 15.81 2.11 -0.56
CA VAL A 58 15.24 0.75 -0.63
C VAL A 58 13.71 0.82 -0.74
N PHE A 59 13.17 0.13 -1.74
CA PHE A 59 11.74 -0.06 -1.93
C PHE A 59 11.31 -1.33 -1.20
N GLY A 60 10.55 -1.16 -0.10
CA GLY A 60 9.92 -2.28 0.59
C GLY A 60 8.72 -2.80 -0.21
N PRO A 61 8.24 -4.02 0.08
CA PRO A 61 7.09 -4.61 -0.62
C PRO A 61 5.93 -3.62 -0.60
N ARG A 62 5.38 -3.32 -1.78
CA ARG A 62 4.11 -2.59 -1.85
C ARG A 62 3.12 -3.35 -0.98
N SER A 63 2.52 -2.67 0.00
CA SER A 63 1.32 -3.19 0.63
C SER A 63 0.32 -3.30 -0.50
N SER A 64 0.22 -4.49 -1.09
CA SER A 64 -0.94 -4.91 -1.85
C SER A 64 -2.09 -4.69 -0.88
N GLN A 65 -2.70 -3.51 -0.95
CA GLN A 65 -3.98 -3.26 -0.33
C GLN A 65 -4.83 -4.37 -0.87
N SER A 66 -5.11 -5.30 0.04
CA SER A 66 -5.88 -6.47 -0.22
C SER A 66 -7.06 -6.00 -1.05
N ARG A 67 -7.38 -6.72 -2.12
CA ARG A 67 -8.78 -7.07 -2.29
C ARG A 67 -9.19 -7.70 -0.95
N GLN A 68 -9.53 -6.89 0.05
CA GLN A 68 -10.54 -7.28 1.01
C GLN A 68 -11.76 -7.43 0.10
N PRO A 69 -12.24 -8.67 -0.13
CA PRO A 69 -13.63 -8.79 -0.52
C PRO A 69 -14.39 -7.98 0.55
N PRO A 70 -15.42 -7.20 0.18
CA PRO A 70 -16.32 -6.72 1.20
C PRO A 70 -16.74 -7.95 1.99
N THR A 71 -16.34 -8.04 3.26
CA THR A 71 -16.82 -9.05 4.20
C THR A 71 -18.29 -8.73 4.44
N ALA A 72 -19.09 -9.04 3.44
CA ALA A 72 -20.50 -9.22 3.51
C ALA A 72 -20.69 -10.71 3.25
N HIS A 73 -20.71 -11.50 4.33
CA HIS A 73 -21.89 -12.31 4.59
C HIS A 73 -22.05 -12.43 6.11
N PRO A 74 -23.23 -12.08 6.64
CA PRO A 74 -23.57 -12.33 8.02
C PRO A 74 -23.70 -13.85 8.19
N ASP A 75 -22.99 -14.42 9.15
CA ASP A 75 -23.31 -15.76 9.62
C ASP A 75 -24.62 -15.65 10.42
N THR A 76 -25.75 -15.59 9.70
CA THR A 76 -27.06 -15.86 10.28
C THR A 76 -27.07 -17.33 10.68
N ARG A 77 -26.74 -17.56 11.95
CA ARG A 77 -27.39 -18.50 12.85
C ARG A 77 -28.68 -19.06 12.22
N THR A 78 -28.54 -20.20 11.55
CA THR A 78 -29.67 -21.08 11.25
C THR A 78 -29.50 -22.29 12.16
N GLU A 79 -30.14 -22.15 13.32
CA GLU A 79 -30.41 -23.23 14.25
C GLU A 79 -30.98 -24.42 13.48
N ARG A 80 -30.26 -25.55 13.49
CA ARG A 80 -30.86 -26.86 13.22
C ARG A 80 -31.24 -27.43 14.59
N PRO A 81 -32.53 -27.55 14.95
CA PRO A 81 -32.87 -28.41 16.07
C PRO A 81 -32.57 -29.85 15.66
N SER A 82 -31.53 -30.41 16.26
CA SER A 82 -31.32 -31.85 16.32
C SER A 82 -32.40 -32.47 17.21
N GLY A 83 -33.32 -33.20 16.59
CA GLY A 83 -34.32 -34.02 17.29
C GLY A 83 -35.48 -34.29 16.35
N GLY A 84 -35.97 -35.50 16.16
CA GLY A 84 -35.68 -36.78 16.73
C GLY A 84 -36.53 -37.78 15.95
N ARG A 85 -35.99 -38.98 15.81
CA ARG A 85 -36.66 -40.20 15.34
C ARG A 85 -38.10 -40.33 15.86
N ILE A 86 -39.07 -40.54 14.97
CA ILE A 86 -40.13 -41.52 15.20
C ILE A 86 -40.48 -42.24 13.88
N VAL A 87 -40.46 -43.56 13.99
CA VAL A 87 -40.98 -44.56 13.09
C VAL A 87 -42.43 -44.78 13.54
N ASP A 88 -43.40 -44.88 12.65
CA ASP A 88 -44.56 -45.77 12.83
C ASP A 88 -45.38 -45.94 11.54
N ILE A 89 -45.40 -47.19 11.07
CA ILE A 89 -46.50 -48.00 10.50
C ILE A 89 -47.31 -47.45 9.33
#